data_AF-A0A2K2F0W1-F1
#
_entry.id   AF-A0A2K2F0W1-F1
#
_cell.length_a   1.000
_cell.length_b   1.000
_cell.length_c   1.000
_cell.angle_alpha   90.00
_cell.angle_beta   90.00
_cell.angle_gamma   90.00
#
_symmetry.space_group_name_H-M   'P 1'
#
loop_
_entity.id
_entity.type
_entity.pdbx_description
1 polymer ?
#
loop_
_entity_poly.entity_id
_entity_poly.type
_entity_poly.pdbx_seq_one_letter_code
_entity_poly.pdbx_strand_id
1 'polypeptide(L)' 'MKDYSYSELGMLIGAAVGGILSILGFSATKKPLFFLLAAVGIFTGVIIGKNMDRNSSYAKSDKNDANHKFF' A
#
# COMPACT_ATOMS: atom_id res chain seq x y z
N MET A 1 -10.46 -12.05 13.90
CA MET A 1 -9.10 -11.67 13.46
C MET A 1 -9.23 -10.31 12.80
N LYS A 2 -8.41 -9.31 13.16
CA LYS A 2 -8.54 -7.96 12.60
C LYS A 2 -8.29 -8.04 11.09
N ASP A 3 -9.32 -7.79 10.27
CA ASP A 3 -9.19 -7.66 8.83
C ASP A 3 -8.35 -6.40 8.55
N TYR A 4 -7.04 -6.57 8.43
CA TYR A 4 -6.16 -5.49 7.99
C TYR A 4 -6.44 -5.21 6.52
N SER A 5 -6.86 -3.99 6.21
CA SER A 5 -7.12 -3.58 4.83
C SER A 5 -5.81 -3.58 4.04
N TYR A 6 -5.88 -3.95 2.76
CA TYR A 6 -4.72 -3.92 1.87
C TYR A 6 -4.12 -2.50 1.77
N SER A 7 -4.92 -1.48 2.07
CA SER A 7 -4.46 -0.10 2.13
C SER A 7 -3.57 0.19 3.34
N GLU A 8 -3.81 -0.42 4.50
CA GLU A 8 -2.94 -0.30 5.68
C GLU A 8 -1.60 -1.02 5.48
N LEU A 9 -1.66 -2.23 4.89
CA LEU A 9 -0.46 -2.97 4.48
C LEU A 9 0.35 -2.20 3.44
N GLY A 10 -0.30 -1.62 2.44
CA GLY A 10 0.35 -0.78 1.43
C GLY A 10 1.00 0.48 2.02
N MET A 11 0.35 1.11 3.00
CA MET A 11 0.92 2.25 3.72
C MET A 11 2.15 1.85 4.53
N LEU A 12 2.08 0.75 5.29
CA LEU A 12 3.17 0.27 6.13
C LEU A 12 4.38 -0.16 5.30
N ILE A 13 4.16 -0.91 4.22
CA ILE A 13 5.21 -1.35 3.31
C ILE A 13 5.81 -0.16 2.56
N GLY A 14 4.98 0.76 2.07
CA GLY A 14 5.43 1.98 1.39
C GLY A 14 6.29 2.86 2.29
N ALA A 15 5.93 3.00 3.56
CA ALA A 15 6.72 3.72 4.56
C ALA A 15 8.03 3.02 4.90
N ALA A 16 8.02 1.70 5.07
CA ALA A 16 9.22 0.93 5.37
C ALA A 16 10.23 1.00 4.20
N VAL A 17 9.79 0.70 2.98
CA VAL A 17 10.66 0.70 1.79
C VAL A 17 11.10 2.11 1.42
N GLY A 18 10.18 3.08 1.42
CA GLY A 18 10.47 4.49 1.13
C GLY A 18 11.42 5.11 2.15
N GLY A 19 11.24 4.79 3.43
CA GLY A 19 12.11 5.24 4.51
C GLY A 19 13.53 4.70 4.39
N ILE A 20 13.69 3.38 4.15
CA ILE A 20 15.01 2.76 3.97
C ILE A 20 15.74 3.35 2.76
N LEU A 21 15.05 3.51 1.62
CA LEU A 21 15.62 4.10 0.42
C LEU A 21 16.02 5.57 0.62
N SER A 22 15.21 6.33 1.35
CA SER A 22 15.52 7.72 1.70
C SER A 22 16.77 7.82 2.58
N ILE A 23 16.90 6.96 3.59
CA ILE A 23 18.05 6.95 4.50
C ILE A 23 19.33 6.55 3.75
N LEU A 24 19.27 5.52 2.92
CA LEU A 24 20.40 5.08 2.10
C LEU A 24 20.81 6.17 1.10
N GLY A 25 19.86 6.79 0.42
CA GLY A 25 20.11 7.89 -0.53
C GLY A 25 20.66 9.14 0.14
N PHE A 26 20.15 9.48 1.33
CA PHE A 26 20.66 10.57 2.16
C PHE A 26 22.09 10.29 2.65
N SER A 27 22.36 9.07 3.12
CA SER A 27 23.69 8.67 3.59
C SER A 27 24.75 8.74 2.48
N ALA A 28 24.38 8.32 1.25
CA ALA A 28 25.29 8.33 0.10
C ALA A 28 25.55 9.75 -0.44
N THR A 29 24.53 10.61 -0.50
CA THR A 29 24.62 11.88 -1.22
C THR A 29 24.69 13.11 -0.30
N LYS A 30 24.37 12.96 0.99
CA LYS A 30 24.21 14.02 2.00
C LYS A 30 23.30 15.17 1.57
N LYS A 31 22.41 14.93 0.61
CA LYS A 31 21.47 15.93 0.10
C LYS A 31 20.08 15.71 0.71
N PRO A 32 19.43 16.77 1.23
CA PRO A 32 18.10 16.65 1.83
C PRO A 32 17.01 16.28 0.81
N LEU A 33 17.28 16.42 -0.50
CA LEU A 33 16.37 16.00 -1.57
C LEU A 33 15.92 14.53 -1.47
N PHE A 34 16.73 13.66 -0.85
CA PHE A 34 16.39 12.24 -0.70
C PHE A 34 15.23 11.99 0.28
N PHE A 35 14.87 12.96 1.12
CA PHE A 35 13.65 12.87 1.91
C PHE A 35 12.37 12.87 1.06
N LEU A 36 12.40 13.46 -0.14
CA LEU A 36 11.28 13.36 -1.08
C LEU A 36 11.08 11.92 -1.55
N LEU A 37 12.13 11.08 -1.58
CA LEU A 37 11.99 9.67 -1.94
C LEU A 37 11.16 8.90 -0.90
N ALA A 38 11.26 9.24 0.38
CA ALA A 38 10.38 8.68 1.41
C ALA A 38 8.93 9.08 1.17
N ALA A 39 8.68 10.37 0.90
CA ALA A 39 7.34 10.87 0.63
C ALA A 39 6.73 10.18 -0.60
N VAL A 40 7.49 10.06 -1.70
CA VAL A 40 7.07 9.37 -2.93
C VAL A 40 6.81 7.88 -2.66
N GLY A 41 7.67 7.20 -1.89
CA GLY A 41 7.50 5.78 -1.55
C GLY A 41 6.24 5.51 -0.75
N ILE A 42 5.95 6.35 0.25
CA ILE A 42 4.71 6.28 1.03
C ILE A 42 3.49 6.52 0.13
N PHE A 43 3.53 7.59 -0.68
CA PHE A 43 2.42 7.94 -1.57
C PHE A 43 2.10 6.82 -2.57
N THR A 44 3.15 6.21 -3.13
CA THR A 44 3.02 5.10 -4.09
C THR A 44 2.48 3.85 -3.40
N GLY A 45 2.97 3.49 -2.22
CA GLY A 45 2.46 2.35 -1.44
C GLY A 45 0.99 2.51 -1.04
N VAL A 46 0.57 3.71 -0.66
CA VAL A 46 -0.84 4.02 -0.36
C VAL A 46 -1.72 3.92 -1.61
N ILE A 47 -1.29 4.46 -2.76
CA ILE A 47 -2.05 4.37 -4.01
C ILE A 47 -2.23 2.92 -4.45
N ILE A 48 -1.15 2.13 -4.41
CA ILE A 48 -1.20 0.70 -4.78
C ILE A 48 -2.09 -0.05 -3.80
N GLY A 49 -1.90 0.13 -2.49
CA GLY A 49 -2.75 -0.49 -1.47
C GLY A 49 -4.22 -0.16 -1.64
N LYS A 50 -4.56 1.11 -1.93
CA LYS A 50 -5.94 1.57 -2.16
C LYS A 50 -6.56 1.00 -3.44
N ASN A 51 -5.78 0.87 -4.52
CA ASN A 51 -6.26 0.23 -5.75
C ASN A 51 -6.46 -1.27 -5.56
N MET A 52 -5.57 -1.93 -4.82
CA MET A 52 -5.67 -3.35 -4.54
C MET A 52 -6.87 -3.66 -3.65
N ASP A 53 -7.14 -2.84 -2.63
CA ASP A 53 -8.30 -2.95 -1.76
C ASP A 53 -9.64 -2.79 -2.51
N ARG A 54 -9.68 -1.89 -3.51
CA ARG A 54 -10.81 -1.77 -4.45
C ARG A 54 -11.02 -3.07 -5.24
N ASN A 55 -9.96 -3.64 -5.79
CA ASN A 55 -10.05 -4.91 -6.54
C ASN A 55 -10.48 -6.09 -5.65
N SER A 56 -10.00 -6.13 -4.40
CA SER A 56 -10.40 -7.15 -3.42
C SER A 56 -11.88 -7.04 -3.03
N SER A 57 -12.42 -5.82 -2.96
CA SER A 57 -13.83 -5.58 -2.65
C SER A 57 -14.77 -6.04 -3.77
N TYR A 58 -14.39 -5.86 -5.04
CA TYR A 58 -15.17 -6.40 -6.17
C TYR A 58 -15.15 -7.93 -6.22
N ALA A 59 -14.00 -8.57 -5.95
CA ALA A 59 -13.89 -10.02 -5.91
C ALA A 59 -14.69 -10.67 -4.76
N LYS A 60 -14.92 -9.94 -3.65
CA LYS A 60 -15.71 -10.42 -2.50
C LYS A 60 -17.22 -10.28 -2.72
N SER A 61 -17.65 -9.29 -3.53
CA SER A 61 -19.07 -9.05 -3.82
C SER A 61 -19.65 -10.11 -4.77
N ASP A 62 -18.88 -10.58 -5.76
CA ASP A 62 -19.31 -11.60 -6.72
C ASP A 62 -19.56 -12.98 -6.07
N LYS A 63 -18.73 -13.37 -5.08
CA LYS A 63 -18.90 -14.63 -4.35
C LYS A 63 -20.17 -14.68 -3.47
N ASN A 64 -20.63 -13.54 -2.97
CA ASN A 64 -21.80 -13.49 -2.10
C ASN A 64 -23.10 -13.50 -2.91
N ASP A 65 -23.10 -12.87 -4.08
CA ASP A 65 -24.21 -12.90 -5.05
C ASP A 65 -24.40 -14.31 -5.65
N ALA A 66 -23.28 -15.02 -5.93
CA ALA A 66 -23.33 -16.41 -6.37
C ALA A 66 -23.95 -17.34 -5.30
N ASN A 67 -23.63 -17.17 -4.01
CA ASN A 67 -24.21 -18.01 -2.96
C ASN A 67 -25.71 -17.78 -2.77
N HIS A 68 -26.21 -16.56 -2.96
CA HIS A 68 -27.63 -16.24 -2.78
C HIS A 68 -28.52 -16.73 -3.95
N LYS A 69 -27.93 -17.12 -5.10
CA LYS A 69 -28.67 -17.69 -6.23
C LYS A 69 -28.87 -19.22 -6.16
N PHE A 70 -28.19 -19.91 -5.25
CA PHE A 70 -28.25 -21.37 -5.13
C PHE A 70 -29.06 -21.88 -3.92
N PHE A 71 -29.72 -20.98 -3.17
CA PHE A 71 -30.65 -21.31 -2.08
C PHE A 71 -32.06 -20.79 -2.36
#